data_AF-A0A1H9GYI3-F1
#
_entry.id   AF-A0A1H9GYI3-F1
#
_cell.length_a   1.000
_cell.length_b   1.000
_cell.length_c   1.000
_cell.angle_alpha   90.00
_cell.angle_beta   90.00
_cell.angle_gamma   90.00
#
_symmetry.space_group_name_H-M   'P 1'
#
loop_
_entity.id
_entity.type
_entity.pdbx_description
1 polymer ?
#
loop_
_entity_poly.entity_id
_entity_poly.type
_entity_poly.pdbx_seq_one_letter_code
_entity_poly.pdbx_strand_id
1 'polypeptide(L)'
;MPSKDETSEVVISLADSYRAMAERVRKLRKDLPHGGERKEALNTERRYLQKSEELYASAIEILGDNAVQAIAALKGAAASISDFADKIDDIKKCLKVTGTVLGVGVAVLSGSSGAILSSIWVLLKLLNEDDDDTKDIVAEIKSATKTLKARLQVRSAKLVD
;
A
#
# COMPACT_ATOMS: atom_id res chain seq x y z
N MET A 1 -13.60 -5.19 -25.35
CA MET A 1 -13.69 -6.52 -24.71
C MET A 1 -14.52 -6.33 -23.46
N PRO A 2 -15.57 -7.14 -23.22
CA PRO A 2 -16.36 -7.03 -22.00
C PRO A 2 -15.45 -7.26 -20.78
N SER A 3 -15.75 -6.56 -19.69
CA SER A 3 -15.03 -6.78 -18.43
C SER A 3 -15.27 -8.21 -17.93
N LYS A 4 -14.33 -8.79 -17.17
CA LYS A 4 -14.52 -10.14 -16.63
C LYS A 4 -15.74 -10.24 -15.69
N ASP A 5 -16.15 -9.13 -15.07
CA ASP A 5 -17.36 -9.06 -14.25
C ASP A 5 -18.62 -9.17 -15.10
N GLU A 6 -18.72 -8.44 -16.21
CA GLU A 6 -19.78 -8.60 -17.22
C GLU A 6 -19.82 -10.03 -17.76
N THR A 7 -18.66 -10.69 -17.84
CA THR A 7 -18.56 -12.08 -18.31
C THR A 7 -19.16 -13.05 -17.28
N SER A 8 -18.92 -12.85 -15.98
CA SER A 8 -19.52 -13.69 -14.93
C SER A 8 -21.03 -13.51 -14.83
N GLU A 9 -21.54 -12.27 -14.92
CA GLU A 9 -22.98 -11.99 -14.88
C GLU A 9 -23.71 -12.59 -16.08
N VAL A 10 -23.13 -12.50 -17.28
CA VAL A 10 -23.69 -13.13 -18.48
C VAL A 10 -23.74 -14.65 -18.33
N VAL A 11 -22.68 -15.28 -17.80
CA VAL A 11 -22.66 -16.74 -17.55
C VAL A 11 -23.72 -17.16 -16.53
N ILE A 12 -23.89 -16.39 -15.45
CA ILE A 12 -24.94 -16.62 -14.44
C ILE A 12 -26.33 -16.49 -15.08
N SER A 13 -26.57 -15.43 -15.86
CA SER A 13 -27.85 -15.22 -16.53
C SER A 13 -28.19 -16.37 -17.51
N LEU A 14 -27.17 -16.92 -18.17
CA LEU A 14 -27.33 -18.07 -19.04
C LEU A 14 -27.64 -19.34 -18.25
N ALA A 15 -26.98 -19.54 -17.10
CA ALA A 15 -27.26 -20.63 -16.18
C ALA A 15 -28.72 -20.58 -15.67
N ASP A 16 -29.19 -19.40 -15.29
CA ASP A 16 -30.58 -19.14 -14.86
C ASP A 16 -31.58 -19.46 -15.97
N SER A 17 -31.26 -19.07 -17.21
CA SER A 17 -32.08 -19.39 -18.39
C SER A 17 -32.21 -20.91 -18.59
N TYR A 18 -31.11 -21.65 -18.50
CA TYR A 18 -31.15 -23.12 -18.58
C TYR A 18 -31.96 -23.75 -17.44
N ARG A 19 -31.85 -23.22 -16.22
CA ARG A 19 -32.67 -23.66 -15.09
C ARG A 19 -34.15 -23.41 -15.34
N ALA A 20 -34.51 -22.23 -15.86
CA ALA A 20 -35.89 -21.90 -16.22
C ALA A 20 -36.43 -22.82 -17.34
N MET A 21 -35.59 -23.18 -18.33
CA MET A 21 -35.95 -24.17 -19.34
C MET A 21 -36.19 -25.56 -18.73
N ALA A 22 -35.32 -26.01 -17.82
CA ALA A 22 -35.51 -27.26 -17.10
C ALA A 22 -36.84 -27.27 -16.33
N GLU A 23 -37.19 -26.18 -15.66
CA GLU A 23 -38.46 -26.06 -14.94
C GLU A 23 -39.68 -26.11 -15.88
N ARG A 24 -39.60 -25.49 -17.05
CA ARG A 24 -40.67 -25.58 -18.07
C ARG A 24 -40.85 -27.02 -18.55
N VAL A 25 -39.75 -27.71 -18.85
CA VAL A 25 -39.79 -29.14 -19.24
C VAL A 25 -40.34 -29.99 -18.10
N ARG A 26 -39.95 -29.73 -16.86
CA ARG A 26 -40.47 -30.42 -15.68
C ARG A 26 -41.98 -30.25 -15.52
N LYS A 27 -42.51 -29.04 -15.77
CA LYS A 27 -43.96 -28.77 -15.75
C LYS A 27 -44.66 -29.58 -16.85
N LEU A 28 -44.19 -29.49 -18.10
CA LEU A 28 -44.74 -30.27 -19.23
C LEU A 28 -44.72 -31.79 -18.96
N ARG A 29 -43.64 -32.28 -18.35
CA ARG A 29 -43.49 -33.71 -17.99
C ARG A 29 -44.49 -34.21 -16.95
N LYS A 30 -45.04 -33.33 -16.11
CA LYS A 30 -46.06 -33.72 -15.12
C LYS A 30 -47.38 -34.09 -15.78
N ASP A 31 -47.70 -33.45 -16.90
CA ASP A 31 -48.96 -33.62 -17.62
C ASP A 31 -48.89 -34.77 -18.65
N LEU A 32 -47.69 -35.28 -18.93
CA LEU A 32 -47.46 -36.39 -19.84
C LEU A 32 -47.76 -37.76 -19.20
N PRO A 33 -48.45 -38.67 -19.90
CA PRO A 33 -48.65 -40.04 -19.44
C PRO A 33 -47.32 -40.78 -19.31
N HIS A 34 -47.28 -41.83 -18.49
CA HIS A 34 -46.10 -42.67 -18.37
C HIS A 34 -45.78 -43.34 -19.72
N GLY A 35 -44.57 -43.14 -20.24
CA GLY A 35 -44.17 -43.65 -21.55
C GLY A 35 -42.85 -43.07 -22.05
N GLY A 36 -42.56 -43.29 -23.34
CA GLY A 36 -41.33 -42.84 -24.01
C GLY A 36 -41.14 -41.32 -23.96
N GLU A 37 -42.18 -40.56 -24.32
CA GLU A 37 -42.16 -39.08 -24.33
C GLU A 37 -41.85 -38.49 -22.95
N ARG A 38 -42.39 -39.07 -21.89
CA ARG A 38 -42.11 -38.63 -20.52
C ARG A 38 -40.65 -38.89 -20.12
N LYS A 39 -40.05 -39.96 -20.61
CA LYS A 39 -38.63 -40.30 -20.40
C LYS A 39 -37.72 -39.35 -21.17
N GLU A 40 -38.09 -39.01 -22.40
CA GLU A 40 -37.38 -38.00 -23.19
C GLU A 40 -37.42 -36.63 -22.51
N ALA A 41 -38.61 -36.19 -22.05
CA ALA A 41 -38.74 -34.96 -21.28
C ALA A 41 -37.88 -34.97 -20.01
N LEU A 42 -37.78 -36.10 -19.29
CA LEU A 42 -36.90 -36.22 -18.12
C LEU A 42 -35.42 -36.09 -18.50
N ASN A 43 -35.00 -36.68 -19.62
CA ASN A 43 -33.63 -36.58 -20.09
C ASN A 43 -33.28 -35.15 -20.52
N THR A 44 -34.22 -34.46 -21.17
CA THR A 44 -34.07 -33.05 -21.55
C THR A 44 -34.01 -32.15 -20.32
N GLU A 45 -34.89 -32.36 -19.33
CA GLU A 45 -34.83 -31.68 -18.03
C GLU A 45 -33.44 -31.84 -17.38
N ARG A 46 -32.94 -33.07 -17.33
CA ARG A 46 -31.60 -33.38 -16.77
C ARG A 46 -30.48 -32.67 -17.52
N ARG A 47 -30.49 -32.66 -18.85
CA ARG A 47 -29.48 -31.98 -19.66
C ARG A 47 -29.46 -30.48 -19.38
N TYR A 48 -30.62 -29.84 -19.26
CA TYR A 48 -30.69 -28.42 -18.93
C TYR A 48 -30.19 -28.12 -17.51
N LEU A 49 -30.52 -28.96 -16.53
CA LEU A 49 -29.97 -28.82 -15.18
C LEU A 49 -28.46 -28.99 -15.16
N GLN A 50 -27.93 -30.01 -15.82
CA GLN A 50 -26.49 -30.23 -15.91
C GLN A 50 -25.78 -29.03 -16.57
N LYS A 51 -26.37 -28.47 -17.65
CA LYS A 51 -25.81 -27.29 -18.30
C LYS A 51 -25.82 -26.05 -17.41
N SER A 52 -26.89 -25.88 -16.62
CA SER A 52 -26.98 -24.80 -15.62
C SER A 52 -25.90 -24.95 -14.54
N GLU A 53 -25.71 -26.15 -14.00
CA GLU A 53 -24.67 -26.45 -12.99
C GLU A 53 -23.25 -26.19 -13.53
N GLU A 54 -22.94 -26.64 -14.75
CA GLU A 54 -21.66 -26.37 -15.41
C GLU A 54 -21.38 -24.87 -15.52
N LEU A 55 -22.39 -24.08 -15.90
CA LEU A 55 -22.24 -22.64 -16.06
C LEU A 55 -22.07 -21.92 -14.71
N TYR A 56 -22.77 -22.34 -13.65
CA TYR A 56 -22.51 -21.79 -12.32
C TYR A 56 -21.10 -22.11 -11.82
N ALA A 57 -20.60 -23.31 -12.07
CA ALA A 57 -19.23 -23.68 -11.72
C ALA A 57 -18.22 -22.77 -12.43
N SER A 58 -18.38 -22.54 -13.74
CA SER A 58 -17.54 -21.60 -14.47
C SER A 58 -17.65 -20.16 -13.97
N ALA A 59 -18.84 -19.70 -13.57
CA ALA A 59 -19.00 -18.37 -12.98
C ALA A 59 -18.24 -18.22 -11.65
N ILE A 60 -18.24 -19.26 -10.81
CA ILE A 60 -17.49 -19.28 -9.56
C ILE A 60 -15.98 -19.20 -9.82
N GLU A 61 -15.47 -19.93 -10.80
CA GLU A 61 -14.05 -19.86 -11.20
C GLU A 61 -13.65 -18.45 -11.66
N ILE A 62 -14.47 -17.82 -12.52
CA ILE A 62 -14.21 -16.46 -13.02
C ILE A 62 -14.16 -15.46 -11.84
N LEU A 63 -15.11 -15.55 -10.91
CA LEU A 63 -15.14 -14.67 -9.73
C LEU A 63 -13.93 -14.91 -8.81
N GLY A 64 -13.52 -16.17 -8.64
CA GLY A 64 -12.33 -16.54 -7.88
C GLY A 64 -11.06 -15.93 -8.47
N ASP A 65 -10.89 -16.02 -9.78
CA ASP A 65 -9.76 -15.41 -10.49
C ASP A 65 -9.76 -13.88 -10.35
N ASN A 66 -10.92 -13.24 -10.46
CA ASN A 66 -11.05 -11.79 -10.28
C ASN A 66 -10.65 -11.36 -8.86
N ALA A 67 -11.06 -12.13 -7.84
CA ALA A 67 -10.69 -11.87 -6.46
C ALA A 67 -9.16 -11.97 -6.24
N VAL A 68 -8.51 -12.98 -6.82
CA VAL A 68 -7.05 -13.13 -6.75
C VAL A 68 -6.34 -11.92 -7.39
N GLN A 69 -6.80 -11.47 -8.54
CA GLN A 69 -6.25 -10.29 -9.22
C GLN A 69 -6.44 -9.01 -8.41
N ALA A 70 -7.63 -8.82 -7.81
CA ALA A 70 -7.91 -7.68 -6.95
C ALA A 70 -7.00 -7.66 -5.70
N ILE A 71 -6.77 -8.82 -5.07
CA ILE A 71 -5.84 -8.94 -3.94
C ILE A 71 -4.41 -8.58 -4.37
N ALA A 72 -3.96 -9.04 -5.54
CA ALA A 72 -2.64 -8.69 -6.06
C ALA A 72 -2.49 -7.18 -6.31
N ALA A 73 -3.52 -6.55 -6.89
CA ALA A 73 -3.55 -5.10 -7.11
C ALA A 73 -3.53 -4.32 -5.78
N LEU A 74 -4.29 -4.76 -4.77
CA LEU A 74 -4.29 -4.15 -3.45
C LEU A 74 -2.93 -4.26 -2.76
N LYS A 75 -2.25 -5.42 -2.86
CA LYS A 75 -0.89 -5.58 -2.34
C LYS A 75 0.09 -4.64 -3.03
N GLY A 76 0.01 -4.48 -4.35
CA GLY A 76 0.82 -3.53 -5.10
C GLY A 76 0.57 -2.08 -4.69
N ALA A 77 -0.70 -1.70 -4.52
CA ALA A 77 -1.06 -0.37 -4.03
C ALA A 77 -0.55 -0.12 -2.60
N ALA A 78 -0.68 -1.10 -1.71
CA ALA A 78 -0.17 -1.00 -0.34
C ALA A 78 1.36 -0.83 -0.30
N ALA A 79 2.10 -1.57 -1.14
CA ALA A 79 3.55 -1.40 -1.27
C ALA A 79 3.90 0.02 -1.76
N SER A 80 3.22 0.52 -2.80
CA SER A 80 3.46 1.88 -3.30
C SER A 80 3.14 2.97 -2.27
N ILE A 81 2.14 2.76 -1.41
CA ILE A 81 1.82 3.68 -0.32
C ILE A 81 2.94 3.68 0.72
N SER A 82 3.49 2.50 1.05
CA SER A 82 4.64 2.36 1.94
C SER A 82 5.85 3.12 1.40
N ASP A 83 6.21 2.89 0.13
CA ASP A 83 7.35 3.56 -0.52
C ASP A 83 7.18 5.09 -0.54
N PHE A 84 5.93 5.56 -0.70
CA PHE A 84 5.64 6.99 -0.65
C PHE A 84 5.77 7.56 0.76
N ALA A 85 5.35 6.80 1.78
CA ALA A 85 5.53 7.18 3.18
C ALA A 85 7.02 7.29 3.54
N ASP A 86 7.84 6.36 3.08
CA ASP A 86 9.30 6.39 3.28
C ASP A 86 9.92 7.64 2.64
N LYS A 87 9.52 7.95 1.39
CA LYS A 87 9.94 9.20 0.72
C LYS A 87 9.52 10.45 1.47
N ILE A 88 8.31 10.48 2.05
CA ILE A 88 7.87 11.60 2.89
C ILE A 88 8.78 11.75 4.10
N ASP A 89 9.16 10.65 4.75
CA ASP A 89 10.04 10.71 5.91
C ASP A 89 11.45 11.18 5.53
N ASP A 90 11.96 10.81 4.36
CA ASP A 90 13.22 11.34 3.85
C ASP A 90 13.13 12.84 3.52
N ILE A 91 12.01 13.30 2.95
CA ILE A 91 11.75 14.75 2.76
C ILE A 91 11.72 15.47 4.11
N LYS A 92 11.07 14.91 5.14
CA LYS A 92 11.06 15.49 6.48
C LYS A 92 12.48 15.58 7.07
N LYS A 93 13.31 14.55 6.89
CA LYS A 93 14.73 14.58 7.31
C LYS A 93 15.47 15.71 6.59
N CYS A 94 15.32 15.81 5.27
CA CYS A 94 15.94 16.86 4.45
C CYS A 94 15.53 18.26 4.93
N LEU A 95 14.23 18.50 5.13
CA LEU A 95 13.72 19.78 5.64
C LEU A 95 14.27 20.13 7.02
N LYS A 96 14.40 19.15 7.93
CA LYS A 96 15.01 19.36 9.25
C LYS A 96 16.48 19.78 9.13
N VAL A 97 17.24 19.14 8.25
CA VAL A 97 18.64 19.50 7.98
C VAL A 97 18.73 20.90 7.41
N THR A 98 17.94 21.23 6.37
CA THR A 98 17.92 22.58 5.78
C THR A 98 17.56 23.65 6.79
N GLY A 99 16.53 23.43 7.61
CA GLY A 99 16.14 24.36 8.68
C GLY A 99 17.24 24.56 9.71
N THR A 100 18.01 23.50 10.02
CA THR A 100 19.14 23.59 10.94
C THR A 100 20.32 24.36 10.34
N VAL A 101 20.65 24.11 9.07
CA VAL A 101 21.70 24.86 8.33
C VAL A 101 21.35 26.34 8.25
N LEU A 102 20.09 26.68 7.95
CA LEU A 102 19.60 28.06 7.99
C LEU A 102 19.71 28.66 9.39
N GLY A 103 19.35 27.91 10.43
CA GLY A 103 19.51 28.34 11.82
C GLY A 103 20.95 28.66 12.19
N VAL A 104 21.92 27.83 11.75
CA VAL A 104 23.36 28.11 11.91
C VAL A 104 23.73 29.39 11.18
N GLY A 105 23.31 29.57 9.92
CA GLY A 105 23.60 30.77 9.14
C GLY A 105 23.09 32.05 9.79
N VAL A 106 21.85 32.05 10.28
CA VAL A 106 21.26 33.17 11.02
C VAL A 106 22.01 33.43 12.33
N ALA A 107 22.38 32.37 13.07
CA ALA A 107 23.13 32.50 14.32
C ALA A 107 24.53 33.12 14.09
N VAL A 108 25.21 32.73 13.01
CA VAL A 108 26.49 33.31 12.59
C VAL A 108 26.35 34.79 12.24
N LEU A 109 25.34 35.14 11.43
CA LEU A 109 25.08 36.53 11.04
C LEU A 109 24.70 37.42 12.24
N SER A 110 23.98 36.87 13.21
CA SER A 110 23.61 37.57 14.45
C SER A 110 24.74 37.69 15.48
N GLY A 111 25.87 37.01 15.27
CA GLY A 111 26.99 36.98 16.21
C GLY A 111 26.72 36.24 17.53
N SER A 112 25.63 35.49 17.63
CA SER A 112 25.23 34.81 18.87
C SER A 112 25.93 33.46 19.01
N SER A 113 27.04 33.43 19.75
CA SER A 113 27.84 32.22 20.01
C SER A 113 27.04 31.09 20.68
N GLY A 114 26.07 31.42 21.54
CA GLY A 114 25.16 30.46 22.15
C GLY A 114 24.18 29.84 21.15
N ALA A 115 23.64 30.65 20.23
CA ALA A 115 22.75 30.15 19.17
C ALA A 115 23.51 29.28 18.16
N ILE A 116 24.74 29.65 17.80
CA ILE A 116 25.61 28.86 16.90
C ILE A 116 25.83 27.45 17.46
N LEU A 117 26.21 27.36 18.74
CA LEU A 117 26.41 26.07 19.41
C LEU A 117 25.14 25.24 19.50
N SER A 118 23.99 25.87 19.78
CA SER A 118 22.70 25.18 19.83
C SER A 118 22.32 24.60 18.47
N SER A 119 22.45 25.38 17.39
CA SER A 119 22.14 24.92 16.04
C SER A 119 23.09 23.82 15.55
N ILE A 120 24.39 23.90 15.85
CA ILE A 120 25.36 22.83 15.55
C ILE A 120 25.00 21.54 16.31
N TRP A 121 24.54 21.64 17.56
CA TRP A 121 24.16 20.47 18.34
C TRP A 121 22.88 19.80 17.82
N VAL A 122 21.92 20.59 17.33
CA VAL A 122 20.75 20.05 16.63
C VAL A 122 21.16 19.35 15.33
N LEU A 123 22.12 19.91 14.58
CA LEU A 123 22.64 19.30 13.36
C LEU A 123 23.29 17.94 13.66
N LEU A 124 24.12 17.88 14.71
CA LEU A 124 24.76 16.66 15.20
C LEU A 124 23.76 15.57 15.61
N LYS A 125 22.60 15.95 16.17
CA LYS A 125 21.54 14.99 16.52
C LYS A 125 20.76 14.47 15.32
N LEU A 126 20.72 15.25 14.23
CA LEU A 126 20.04 14.89 12.99
C LEU A 126 20.91 14.00 12.11
N LEU A 127 22.24 14.18 12.19
CA LEU A 127 23.21 13.23 11.64
C LEU A 127 23.16 11.96 12.49
N ASN A 128 22.77 10.85 11.89
CA ASN A 128 22.62 9.59 12.60
C ASN A 128 24.03 9.03 12.91
N GLU A 129 24.37 8.85 14.19
CA GLU A 129 25.72 8.40 14.59
C GLU A 129 26.06 6.98 14.09
N ASP A 130 25.06 6.22 13.65
CA ASP A 130 25.21 4.87 13.13
C ASP A 130 25.46 4.81 11.62
N ASP A 131 25.35 5.93 10.91
CA ASP A 131 25.61 6.01 9.46
C ASP A 131 27.12 6.16 9.22
N ASP A 132 27.75 5.09 8.70
CA ASP A 132 29.22 4.99 8.50
C ASP A 132 29.78 6.18 7.70
N ASP A 133 29.02 6.71 6.74
CA ASP A 133 29.45 7.83 5.90
C ASP A 133 29.51 9.17 6.65
N THR A 134 28.84 9.28 7.80
CA THR A 134 28.78 10.53 8.58
C THR A 134 29.53 10.47 9.91
N LYS A 135 30.00 9.28 10.33
CA LYS A 135 30.67 9.07 11.64
C LYS A 135 31.89 9.96 11.85
N ASP A 136 32.76 10.05 10.85
CA ASP A 136 33.99 10.86 10.96
C ASP A 136 33.67 12.35 11.04
N ILE A 137 32.70 12.82 10.24
CA ILE A 137 32.22 14.21 10.24
C ILE A 137 31.59 14.54 11.60
N VAL A 138 30.78 13.64 12.15
CA VAL A 138 30.15 13.81 13.46
C VAL A 138 31.20 13.85 14.58
N ALA A 139 32.21 12.99 14.53
CA ALA A 139 33.30 12.96 15.51
C ALA A 139 34.12 14.27 15.49
N GLU A 140 34.44 14.76 14.29
CA GLU A 140 35.19 16.01 14.10
C GLU A 140 34.39 17.22 14.61
N ILE A 141 33.10 17.33 14.24
CA ILE A 141 32.23 18.41 14.70
C ILE A 141 32.03 18.35 16.23
N LYS A 142 31.87 17.17 16.83
CA LYS A 142 31.80 17.01 18.30
C LYS A 142 33.07 17.52 18.99
N SER A 143 34.24 17.16 18.47
CA SER A 143 35.54 17.60 18.99
C SER A 143 35.71 19.12 18.90
N ALA A 144 35.37 19.70 17.75
CA ALA A 144 35.40 21.15 17.52
C ALA A 144 34.44 21.89 18.46
N THR A 145 33.22 21.38 18.63
CA THR A 145 32.18 21.96 19.51
C THR A 145 32.62 21.93 20.97
N LYS A 146 33.23 20.83 21.43
CA LYS A 146 33.79 20.70 22.80
C LYS A 146 34.91 21.71 23.04
N THR A 147 35.80 21.89 22.07
CA THR A 147 36.89 22.87 22.12
C THR A 147 36.37 24.31 22.14
N LEU A 148 35.36 24.61 21.32
CA LEU A 148 34.73 25.93 21.27
C LEU A 148 34.04 26.28 22.59
N LYS A 149 33.31 25.32 23.18
CA LYS A 149 32.64 25.46 24.48
C LYS A 149 33.65 25.73 25.60
N ALA A 150 34.76 25.00 25.63
CA ALA A 150 35.83 25.21 26.61
C ALA A 150 36.45 26.62 26.47
N ARG A 151 36.70 27.07 25.23
CA ARG A 151 37.24 28.42 24.97
C ARG A 151 36.27 29.53 25.36
N LEU A 152 34.97 29.36 25.12
CA LEU A 152 33.95 30.33 25.51
C LEU A 152 33.84 30.45 27.04
N GLN A 153 33.90 29.34 27.78
CA GLN A 153 33.89 29.34 29.25
C GLN A 153 35.11 30.05 29.86
N VAL A 154 36.30 29.84 29.29
CA VAL A 154 37.53 30.55 29.72
C VAL A 154 37.45 32.05 29.40
N ARG A 155 36.85 32.42 28.26
CA ARG A 155 36.72 33.83 27.87
C ARG A 155 35.68 34.57 28.72
N SER A 156 34.59 33.92 29.10
CA SER A 156 33.63 34.49 30.07
C SER A 156 34.21 34.62 31.47
N ALA A 157 35.13 33.73 31.88
CA ALA A 157 35.80 33.83 33.19
C ALA A 157 36.79 35.01 33.25
N LYS A 158 37.47 35.33 32.14
CA LYS A 158 38.42 36.46 32.05
C LYS A 158 37.78 37.86 31.90
N LEU A 159 36.45 37.93 31.75
CA LEU A 159 35.70 39.20 31.61
C LEU A 159 35.01 39.62 32.93
N VAL A 160 35.15 38.82 33.99
CA VAL A 160 34.52 39.02 35.31
C VAL A 160 35.56 39.40 36.39
N ASP A 161 36.85 39.35 36.06
CA ASP A 161 37.97 39.95 36.82
C ASP A 161 38.41 41.27 36.17
#